data_AF-A0A397W850-F1
#
_entry.id   AF-A0A397W850-F1
#
_cell.length_a   1.000
_cell.length_b   1.000
_cell.length_c   1.000
_cell.angle_alpha   90.00
_cell.angle_beta   90.00
_cell.angle_gamma   90.00
#
_symmetry.space_group_name_H-M   'P 1'
#
loop_
_entity.id
_entity.type
_entity.pdbx_description
1 polymer ?
#
loop_
_entity_poly.entity_id
_entity_poly.type
_entity_poly.pdbx_seq_one_letter_code
_entity_poly.pdbx_strand_id
1 'polypeptide(L)'
;MDLDSDNKSSDDELELIQFCSFYPQILNPEPSHYNHPKSDDWVRNVLFNYDETRFRRTLRMNKTTFFALVNQIKKHSIFYSNSNNLQTNVEIQLAMTLFRLGAPSTIWNVSMLFGIAKGTLYLFMDRVISAIRFLKSQYVQWPSGDYKKNT
;
A
#
# COMPACT_ATOMS: atom_id res chain seq x y z
N MET A 1 39.92 -13.56 -60.88
CA MET A 1 38.45 -13.64 -60.73
C MET A 1 38.18 -13.47 -59.25
N ASP A 2 37.94 -12.20 -58.92
CA ASP A 2 37.00 -11.66 -57.94
C ASP A 2 37.20 -12.00 -56.46
N LEU A 3 37.90 -11.07 -55.80
CA LEU A 3 37.69 -10.70 -54.40
C LEU A 3 36.61 -9.62 -54.39
N ASP A 4 35.46 -9.88 -53.75
CA ASP A 4 34.67 -8.87 -53.02
C ASP A 4 33.40 -9.50 -52.44
N SER A 5 33.41 -9.74 -51.14
CA SER A 5 32.23 -9.81 -50.29
C SER A 5 32.70 -9.77 -48.85
N ASP A 6 32.18 -8.80 -48.09
CA ASP A 6 32.06 -8.78 -46.62
C ASP A 6 32.71 -7.57 -45.96
N ASN A 7 32.07 -6.40 -46.10
CA ASN A 7 32.15 -5.36 -45.07
C ASN A 7 30.95 -4.41 -45.13
N LYS A 8 29.75 -4.91 -44.84
CA LYS A 8 28.53 -4.06 -44.76
C LYS A 8 27.67 -4.31 -43.51
N SER A 9 28.04 -5.27 -42.66
CA SER A 9 27.22 -5.68 -41.52
C SER A 9 27.51 -4.93 -40.22
N SER A 10 28.66 -4.25 -40.09
CA SER A 10 29.02 -3.56 -38.83
C SER A 10 28.41 -2.17 -38.71
N ASP A 11 28.29 -1.45 -39.82
CA ASP A 11 27.87 -0.04 -39.80
C ASP A 11 26.38 0.10 -39.49
N ASP A 12 25.57 -0.86 -39.96
CA ASP A 12 24.14 -0.93 -39.66
C ASP A 12 23.88 -1.22 -38.16
N GLU A 13 24.70 -2.08 -37.53
CA GLU A 13 24.61 -2.33 -36.09
C GLU A 13 25.02 -1.10 -35.27
N LEU A 14 26.06 -0.37 -35.71
CA LEU A 14 26.50 0.86 -35.07
C LEU A 14 25.45 1.97 -35.20
N GLU A 15 24.76 2.08 -36.33
CA GLU A 15 23.61 2.98 -36.48
C GLU A 15 22.46 2.60 -35.55
N LEU A 16 22.15 1.31 -35.39
CA LEU A 16 21.08 0.86 -34.50
C LEU A 16 21.43 1.10 -33.02
N ILE A 17 22.69 0.92 -32.64
CA ILE A 17 23.18 1.22 -31.29
C ILE A 17 23.13 2.73 -31.03
N GLN A 18 23.57 3.53 -32.00
CA GLN A 18 23.50 4.99 -31.92
C GLN A 18 22.05 5.45 -31.78
N PHE A 19 21.14 4.91 -32.59
CA PHE A 19 19.70 5.18 -32.52
C PHE A 19 19.12 4.78 -31.15
N CYS A 20 19.42 3.57 -30.66
CA CYS A 20 18.96 3.10 -29.34
C CYS A 20 19.53 3.93 -28.18
N SER A 21 20.74 4.45 -28.32
CA SER A 21 21.40 5.29 -27.29
C SER A 21 20.84 6.72 -27.25
N PHE A 22 20.37 7.23 -28.38
CA PHE A 22 19.80 8.59 -28.52
C PHE A 22 18.28 8.62 -28.33
N TYR A 23 17.58 7.50 -28.55
CA TYR A 23 16.12 7.38 -28.40
C TYR A 23 15.57 7.89 -27.04
N PRO A 24 16.24 7.66 -25.89
CA PRO A 24 15.79 8.17 -24.58
C PRO A 24 15.92 9.69 -24.43
N GLN A 25 16.68 10.36 -25.31
CA GLN A 25 16.93 11.81 -25.26
C GLN A 25 15.98 12.58 -26.19
N ILE A 26 15.51 11.95 -27.29
CA ILE A 26 14.61 12.57 -28.29
C ILE A 26 13.14 12.37 -27.91
N LEU A 27 12.79 11.20 -27.35
CA LEU A 27 11.51 11.03 -26.69
C LEU A 27 11.62 11.65 -25.31
N ASN A 28 11.21 12.92 -25.20
CA ASN A 28 10.76 13.47 -23.93
C ASN A 28 9.93 12.37 -23.24
N PRO A 29 10.33 11.85 -22.07
CA PRO A 29 9.51 10.85 -21.40
C PRO A 29 8.15 11.50 -21.21
N GLU A 30 7.14 10.94 -21.88
CA GLU A 30 5.72 11.26 -21.67
C GLU A 30 5.55 11.56 -20.18
N PRO A 31 5.12 12.77 -19.79
CA PRO A 31 5.13 13.17 -18.40
C PRO A 31 4.38 12.09 -17.64
N SER A 32 5.12 11.34 -16.81
CA SER A 32 4.55 10.27 -15.99
C SER A 32 3.30 10.85 -15.35
N HIS A 33 2.13 10.40 -15.79
CA HIS A 33 0.84 10.83 -15.25
C HIS A 33 0.70 10.51 -13.75
N TYR A 34 1.73 9.86 -13.16
CA TYR A 34 1.84 9.45 -11.77
C TYR A 34 2.76 10.35 -10.91
N ASN A 35 3.38 11.38 -11.49
CA ASN A 35 4.21 12.35 -10.75
C ASN A 35 3.37 13.48 -10.13
N HIS A 36 2.26 13.13 -9.48
CA HIS A 36 1.52 14.05 -8.64
C HIS A 36 2.11 14.03 -7.22
N PRO A 37 2.38 15.20 -6.60
CA PRO A 37 2.84 15.27 -5.22
C PRO A 37 1.91 14.50 -4.29
N LYS A 38 2.49 13.61 -3.48
CA LYS A 38 1.79 12.86 -2.44
C LYS A 38 2.15 13.45 -1.09
N SER A 39 1.16 13.57 -0.21
CA SER A 39 1.38 14.03 1.17
C SER A 39 0.75 13.03 2.12
N ASP A 40 1.53 12.55 3.08
CA ASP A 40 1.06 11.77 4.22
C ASP A 40 0.93 12.62 5.50
N ASP A 41 1.05 13.95 5.36
CA ASP A 41 1.01 14.93 6.45
C ASP A 41 -0.28 14.82 7.27
N TRP A 42 -1.43 14.72 6.61
CA TRP A 42 -2.71 14.57 7.30
C TRP A 42 -2.72 13.33 8.20
N VAL A 43 -2.17 12.20 7.75
CA VAL A 43 -2.15 10.97 8.56
C VAL A 43 -1.20 11.13 9.74
N ARG A 44 0.00 11.67 9.52
CA ARG A 44 1.05 11.77 10.53
C ARG A 44 0.78 12.84 11.58
N ASN A 45 0.34 14.02 11.14
CA ASN A 45 0.29 15.22 11.95
C ASN A 45 -1.13 15.59 12.37
N VAL A 46 -2.17 15.06 11.72
CA VAL A 46 -3.57 15.41 12.02
C VAL A 46 -4.34 14.22 12.59
N LEU A 47 -4.40 13.09 11.86
CA LEU A 47 -5.25 11.95 12.21
C LEU A 47 -4.96 11.39 13.62
N PHE A 48 -3.69 11.10 13.92
CA PHE A 48 -3.31 10.56 15.23
C PHE A 48 -3.41 11.58 16.36
N ASN A 49 -3.46 12.87 16.04
CA ASN A 49 -3.60 13.97 17.00
C ASN A 49 -5.06 14.39 17.27
N TYR A 50 -6.04 13.79 16.60
CA TYR A 50 -7.46 14.07 16.87
C TYR A 50 -7.88 13.81 18.32
N ASP A 51 -8.94 14.46 18.79
CA ASP A 51 -9.60 14.04 20.03
C ASP A 51 -10.31 12.68 19.82
N GLU A 52 -10.70 12.02 20.90
CA GLU A 52 -11.34 10.69 20.85
C GLU A 52 -12.59 10.69 19.97
N THR A 53 -13.39 11.77 20.03
CA THR A 53 -14.62 11.91 19.26
C THR A 53 -14.35 11.95 17.76
N ARG A 54 -13.42 12.80 17.29
CA ARG A 54 -13.07 12.85 15.86
C ARG A 54 -12.37 11.59 15.41
N PHE A 55 -11.46 11.04 16.22
CA PHE A 55 -10.77 9.80 15.89
C PHE A 55 -11.76 8.65 15.66
N ARG A 56 -12.70 8.46 16.59
CA ARG A 56 -13.75 7.45 16.47
C ARG A 56 -14.70 7.73 15.31
N ARG A 57 -15.04 8.99 15.03
CA ARG A 57 -15.86 9.33 13.85
C ARG A 57 -15.14 9.00 12.54
N THR A 58 -13.82 9.17 12.51
CA THR A 58 -13.00 8.95 11.31
C THR A 58 -12.68 7.47 11.07
N LEU A 59 -12.22 6.74 12.10
CA LEU A 59 -11.77 5.35 11.99
C LEU A 59 -12.77 4.32 12.52
N ARG A 60 -13.92 4.75 13.04
CA ARG A 60 -14.94 3.89 13.67
C ARG A 60 -14.43 3.07 14.86
N MET A 61 -13.31 3.48 15.45
CA MET A 61 -12.64 2.79 16.55
C MET A 61 -12.09 3.80 17.55
N ASN A 62 -12.11 3.46 18.83
CA ASN A 62 -11.47 4.25 19.87
C ASN A 62 -9.93 4.20 19.75
N LYS A 63 -9.21 5.24 20.17
CA LYS A 63 -7.74 5.27 20.09
C LYS A 63 -7.09 4.15 20.88
N THR A 64 -7.57 3.91 22.10
CA THR A 64 -7.04 2.87 22.98
C THR A 64 -7.15 1.49 22.35
N THR A 65 -8.33 1.17 21.81
CA THR A 65 -8.58 -0.08 21.08
C THR A 65 -7.74 -0.17 19.81
N PHE A 66 -7.58 0.94 19.09
CA PHE A 66 -6.76 1.00 17.89
C PHE A 66 -5.31 0.61 18.17
N PHE A 67 -4.65 1.26 19.14
CA PHE A 67 -3.26 0.93 19.47
C PHE A 67 -3.11 -0.44 20.12
N ALA A 68 -4.12 -0.90 20.88
CA ALA A 68 -4.14 -2.28 21.37
C ALA A 68 -4.15 -3.28 20.20
N LEU A 69 -4.98 -3.06 19.18
CA LEU A 69 -5.03 -3.89 17.98
C LEU A 69 -3.72 -3.84 17.20
N VAL A 70 -3.13 -2.64 17.00
CA VAL A 70 -1.80 -2.48 16.39
C VAL A 70 -0.77 -3.36 17.09
N ASN A 71 -0.74 -3.33 18.43
CA ASN A 71 0.21 -4.11 19.21
C ASN A 71 0.03 -5.63 19.08
N GLN A 72 -1.18 -6.10 18.77
CA GLN A 72 -1.45 -7.50 18.49
C GLN A 72 -1.02 -7.88 17.07
N ILE A 73 -1.45 -7.11 16.06
CA ILE A 73 -1.20 -7.46 14.66
C ILE A 73 0.24 -7.20 14.22
N LYS A 74 0.96 -6.25 14.85
CA LYS A 74 2.35 -5.92 14.46
C LYS A 74 3.32 -7.09 14.53
N LYS A 75 3.00 -8.11 15.34
CA LYS A 75 3.81 -9.33 15.50
C LYS A 75 3.65 -10.30 14.32
N HIS A 76 2.67 -10.08 13.44
CA HIS A 76 2.39 -10.96 12.32
C HIS A 76 3.47 -10.83 11.23
N SER A 77 3.96 -11.96 10.71
CA SER A 77 5.06 -12.03 9.73
C SER A 77 4.83 -11.18 8.47
N ILE A 78 3.57 -10.98 8.08
CA ILE A 78 3.17 -10.19 6.91
C ILE A 78 3.60 -8.71 6.95
N PHE A 79 3.89 -8.18 8.14
CA PHE A 79 4.39 -6.83 8.32
C PHE A 79 5.93 -6.74 8.33
N TYR A 80 6.61 -7.86 8.16
CA TYR A 80 8.07 -7.94 8.06
C TYR A 80 8.45 -8.28 6.62
N SER A 81 8.98 -7.29 5.90
CA SER A 81 9.55 -7.50 4.57
C SER A 81 11.02 -7.92 4.70
N ASN A 82 11.42 -8.97 3.98
CA ASN A 82 12.83 -9.35 3.85
C ASN A 82 13.57 -8.51 2.78
N SER A 83 13.06 -7.33 2.46
CA SER A 83 13.62 -6.44 1.44
C SER A 83 14.31 -5.24 2.08
N ASN A 84 15.23 -4.63 1.34
CA ASN A 84 15.97 -3.44 1.78
C ASN A 84 15.10 -2.18 1.90
N ASN A 85 13.82 -2.24 1.52
CA ASN A 85 12.91 -1.10 1.58
C ASN A 85 12.16 -1.09 2.92
N LEU A 86 12.18 0.06 3.61
CA LEU A 86 11.39 0.23 4.84
C LEU A 86 9.90 0.05 4.53
N GLN A 87 9.28 -0.89 5.22
CA GLN A 87 7.84 -1.08 5.18
C GLN A 87 7.14 0.02 5.98
N THR A 88 6.03 0.55 5.46
CA THR A 88 5.22 1.56 6.15
C THR A 88 4.71 1.04 7.49
N ASN A 89 4.68 1.91 8.50
CA ASN A 89 4.20 1.58 9.85
C ASN A 89 2.83 0.90 9.84
N VAL A 90 2.69 -0.15 10.67
CA VAL A 90 1.45 -0.93 10.81
C VAL A 90 0.25 -0.06 11.19
N GLU A 91 0.49 0.98 11.99
CA GLU A 91 -0.51 1.98 12.39
C GLU A 91 -1.13 2.67 11.17
N ILE A 92 -0.32 3.10 10.21
CA ILE A 92 -0.80 3.78 8.98
C ILE A 92 -1.58 2.79 8.12
N GLN A 93 -1.10 1.55 7.97
CA GLN A 93 -1.80 0.52 7.20
C GLN A 93 -3.18 0.20 7.82
N LEU A 94 -3.25 0.09 9.15
CA LEU A 94 -4.50 -0.15 9.87
C LEU A 94 -5.44 1.05 9.78
N ALA A 95 -4.96 2.26 10.00
CA ALA A 95 -5.76 3.49 9.90
C ALA A 95 -6.38 3.65 8.51
N MET A 96 -5.57 3.44 7.47
CA MET A 96 -6.02 3.44 6.06
C MET A 96 -7.14 2.42 5.82
N THR A 97 -6.96 1.20 6.32
CA THR A 97 -7.92 0.11 6.14
C THR A 97 -9.24 0.42 6.88
N LEU A 98 -9.17 0.87 8.14
CA LEU A 98 -10.34 1.25 8.92
C LEU A 98 -11.09 2.44 8.31
N PHE A 99 -10.38 3.45 7.82
CA PHE A 99 -10.98 4.59 7.13
C PHE A 99 -11.75 4.12 5.89
N ARG A 100 -11.15 3.25 5.07
CA ARG A 100 -11.78 2.73 3.85
C ARG A 100 -13.01 1.89 4.14
N LEU A 101 -12.99 1.08 5.20
CA LEU A 101 -14.12 0.24 5.62
C LEU A 101 -15.21 1.01 6.37
N GLY A 102 -14.83 2.09 7.07
CA GLY A 102 -15.71 2.87 7.94
C GLY A 102 -16.47 4.02 7.27
N ALA A 103 -16.15 4.35 6.01
CA ALA A 103 -16.79 5.43 5.28
C ALA A 103 -16.96 5.11 3.78
N PRO A 104 -18.08 5.53 3.16
CA PRO A 104 -18.25 5.45 1.71
C PRO A 104 -17.28 6.43 1.04
N SER A 105 -16.14 5.94 0.62
CA SER A 105 -15.08 6.71 -0.03
C SER A 105 -14.56 5.95 -1.26
N THR A 106 -14.22 6.69 -2.31
CA THR A 106 -13.56 6.09 -3.47
C THR A 106 -12.11 5.76 -3.13
N ILE A 107 -11.56 4.77 -3.82
CA ILE A 107 -10.16 4.38 -3.64
C ILE A 107 -9.22 5.52 -4.00
N TRP A 108 -9.62 6.35 -4.98
CA TRP A 108 -8.93 7.58 -5.34
C TRP A 108 -8.89 8.59 -4.19
N ASN A 109 -10.02 8.87 -3.55
CA ASN A 109 -10.06 9.84 -2.44
C ASN A 109 -9.18 9.40 -1.27
N VAL A 110 -9.24 8.10 -0.95
CA VAL A 110 -8.43 7.51 0.12
C VAL A 110 -6.93 7.56 -0.23
N SER A 111 -6.59 7.22 -1.48
CA SER A 111 -5.22 7.29 -2.02
C SER A 111 -4.64 8.72 -1.94
N MET A 112 -5.44 9.71 -2.32
CA MET A 112 -5.05 11.13 -2.27
C MET A 112 -4.88 11.63 -0.85
N LEU A 113 -5.83 11.33 0.05
CA LEU A 113 -5.81 11.81 1.43
C LEU A 113 -4.65 11.25 2.25
N PHE A 114 -4.29 9.99 2.02
CA PHE A 114 -3.19 9.33 2.73
C PHE A 114 -1.85 9.44 2.01
N GLY A 115 -1.80 10.00 0.79
CA GLY A 115 -0.57 10.11 0.00
C GLY A 115 -0.02 8.75 -0.47
N ILE A 116 -0.86 7.75 -0.67
CA ILE A 116 -0.46 6.37 -0.97
C ILE A 116 -0.98 5.95 -2.34
N ALA A 117 -0.19 5.26 -3.15
CA ALA A 117 -0.64 4.78 -4.46
C ALA A 117 -1.76 3.72 -4.33
N LYS A 118 -2.67 3.67 -5.31
CA LYS A 118 -3.78 2.71 -5.34
C LYS A 118 -3.36 1.25 -5.12
N GLY A 119 -2.28 0.81 -5.79
CA GLY A 119 -1.76 -0.55 -5.61
C GLY A 119 -1.31 -0.83 -4.18
N THR A 120 -0.60 0.11 -3.57
CA THR A 120 -0.16 0.04 -2.18
C THR A 120 -1.33 0.03 -1.19
N LEU A 121 -2.40 0.78 -1.49
CA LEU A 121 -3.62 0.77 -0.68
C LEU A 121 -4.24 -0.63 -0.61
N TYR A 122 -4.38 -1.34 -1.74
CA TYR A 122 -4.87 -2.73 -1.72
C TYR A 122 -3.96 -3.66 -0.94
N LEU A 123 -2.64 -3.53 -1.09
CA LEU A 123 -1.67 -4.31 -0.32
C LEU A 123 -1.84 -4.07 1.18
N PHE A 124 -2.07 -2.83 1.62
CA PHE A 124 -2.29 -2.53 3.04
C PHE A 124 -3.57 -3.18 3.56
N MET A 125 -4.67 -3.08 2.80
CA MET A 125 -5.93 -3.71 3.18
C MET A 125 -5.79 -5.23 3.30
N ASP A 126 -5.17 -5.87 2.31
CA ASP A 126 -4.96 -7.32 2.32
C ASP A 126 -4.13 -7.77 3.53
N ARG A 127 -3.03 -7.06 3.83
CA ARG A 127 -2.18 -7.34 4.99
C ARG A 127 -2.93 -7.23 6.31
N VAL A 128 -3.68 -6.15 6.49
CA VAL A 128 -4.43 -5.88 7.72
C VAL A 128 -5.56 -6.89 7.89
N ILE A 129 -6.33 -7.18 6.84
CA ILE A 129 -7.41 -8.17 6.87
C ILE A 129 -6.86 -9.55 7.19
N SER A 130 -5.73 -9.92 6.58
CA SER A 130 -5.04 -11.19 6.84
C SER A 130 -4.60 -11.31 8.29
N ALA A 131 -3.98 -10.27 8.84
CA ALA A 131 -3.54 -10.25 10.23
C ALA A 131 -4.71 -10.28 11.22
N ILE A 132 -5.81 -9.57 10.95
CA ILE A 132 -7.03 -9.62 11.78
C ILE A 132 -7.68 -11.01 11.72
N ARG A 133 -7.73 -11.62 10.53
CA ARG A 133 -8.27 -12.97 10.35
C ARG A 133 -7.48 -14.01 11.16
N PHE A 134 -6.17 -13.84 11.32
CA PHE A 134 -5.36 -14.70 12.18
C PHE A 134 -5.81 -14.66 13.65
N LEU A 135 -6.19 -13.48 14.15
CA LEU A 135 -6.71 -13.30 15.51
C LEU A 135 -8.11 -13.92 15.72
N LYS A 136 -8.88 -14.17 14.64
CA LYS A 136 -10.26 -14.68 14.70
C LYS A 136 -10.39 -15.92 15.59
N SER A 137 -9.44 -16.85 15.50
CA SER A 137 -9.47 -18.10 16.28
C SER A 137 -9.44 -17.90 17.80
N GLN A 138 -8.83 -16.80 18.26
CA GLN A 138 -8.69 -16.47 19.68
C GLN A 138 -9.95 -15.80 20.25
N TYR A 139 -10.66 -15.03 19.42
CA TYR A 139 -11.75 -14.16 19.87
C TYR A 139 -13.15 -14.62 19.41
N VAL A 140 -13.24 -15.43 18.36
CA VAL A 140 -14.50 -15.92 17.80
C VAL A 140 -14.60 -17.41 18.07
N GLN A 141 -15.29 -17.75 19.15
CA GLN A 141 -15.67 -19.12 19.49
C GLN A 141 -17.19 -19.21 19.47
N TRP A 142 -17.72 -20.26 18.84
CA TRP A 142 -19.15 -20.56 18.97
C TRP A 142 -19.42 -20.94 20.43
N PRO A 143 -20.51 -20.48 21.03
CA PRO A 143 -20.89 -20.92 22.36
C PRO A 143 -21.19 -22.43 22.31
N SER A 144 -20.26 -23.24 22.79
CA SER A 144 -20.43 -24.69 22.95
C SER A 144 -20.98 -24.97 24.35
N GLY A 145 -22.31 -25.05 24.47
CA GLY A 145 -23.03 -25.41 25.70
C GLY A 145 -24.47 -24.91 25.70
N ASP A 146 -25.33 -25.48 26.56
CA ASP A 146 -26.75 -25.10 26.72
C ASP A 146 -26.91 -23.70 27.35
N TYR A 147 -26.70 -22.63 26.57
CA TYR A 147 -27.03 -21.25 26.98
C TYR A 147 -28.52 -20.91 26.77
N LYS A 148 -29.38 -21.91 26.52
CA LYS A 148 -30.84 -21.77 26.40
C LYS A 148 -31.60 -21.92 27.73
N LYS A 149 -31.01 -21.56 28.86
CA LYS A 149 -31.75 -21.48 30.12
C LYS A 149 -31.42 -20.19 30.86
N ASN A 150 -32.48 -19.43 31.15
CA ASN A 150 -32.54 -18.23 31.98
C ASN A 150 -32.49 -16.91 31.19
N THR A 151 -33.59 -16.63 30.48
CA THR A 151 -34.20 -15.30 30.53
C THR A 151 -35.63 -15.47 31.04
#